data_AF-A0A3D5FPK3-F1
#
_entry.id   AF-A0A3D5FPK3-F1
#
_cell.length_a   1.000
_cell.length_b   1.000
_cell.length_c   1.000
_cell.angle_alpha   90.00
_cell.angle_beta   90.00
_cell.angle_gamma   90.00
#
_symmetry.space_group_name_H-M   'P 1'
#
loop_
_entity.id
_entity.type
_entity.pdbx_description
1 polymer ?
#
loop_
_entity_poly.entity_id
_entity_poly.type
_entity_poly.pdbx_seq_one_letter_code
_entity_poly.pdbx_strand_id
1 'polypeptide(L)'
;GYSLMVGGEPEVFARLEPLFQTLAPGHDKGYGLVGPAGAGHFTKMVHNGIEYGMMQAFAEGFAILKKKEEFDLDLHQIAEIWRHGSVVRSWLLDLTSEALNQDSELADIAPFVSDSGEGRWTVAEAIDLDVPAPVITHSLLARLRSRDEVGFGDRLLSAMRNQFGGHAIKKAQ
;
A
#
# COMPACT_ATOMS: atom_id res chain seq x y z
N GLY A 1 -4.59 -18.83 10.62
CA GLY A 1 -5.92 -18.69 10.03
C GLY A 1 -5.98 -17.48 9.12
N TYR A 2 -6.96 -17.42 8.22
CA TYR A 2 -7.12 -16.38 7.21
C TYR A 2 -8.24 -15.40 7.58
N SER A 3 -8.11 -14.12 7.23
CA SER A 3 -9.23 -13.18 7.30
C SER A 3 -10.24 -13.49 6.18
N LEU A 4 -11.47 -13.88 6.53
CA LEU A 4 -12.48 -14.36 5.58
C LEU A 4 -13.71 -13.46 5.57
N MET A 5 -13.82 -12.63 4.52
CA MET A 5 -14.99 -11.80 4.26
C MET A 5 -15.92 -12.55 3.30
N VAL A 6 -17.04 -13.07 3.81
CA VAL A 6 -17.94 -13.94 3.03
C VAL A 6 -19.13 -13.13 2.55
N GLY A 7 -19.44 -13.21 1.25
CA GLY A 7 -20.69 -12.68 0.67
C GLY A 7 -21.59 -13.81 0.20
N GLY A 8 -22.87 -13.78 0.54
CA GLY A 8 -23.82 -14.82 0.16
C GLY A 8 -25.13 -14.76 0.92
N GLU A 9 -25.95 -15.81 0.78
CA GLU A 9 -27.20 -15.95 1.53
C GLU A 9 -26.92 -16.38 2.98
N PRO A 10 -27.62 -15.82 3.98
CA PRO A 10 -27.41 -16.17 5.39
C PRO A 10 -27.54 -17.66 5.70
N GLU A 11 -28.48 -18.36 5.08
CA GLU A 11 -28.71 -19.79 5.29
C GLU A 11 -27.55 -20.63 4.76
N VAL A 12 -26.99 -20.25 3.61
CA VAL A 12 -25.80 -20.90 3.03
C VAL A 12 -24.57 -20.62 3.88
N PHE A 13 -24.41 -19.38 4.36
CA PHE A 13 -23.33 -19.02 5.27
C PHE A 13 -23.39 -19.86 6.56
N ALA A 14 -24.55 -19.93 7.22
CA ALA A 14 -24.72 -20.69 8.46
C ALA A 14 -24.39 -22.19 8.28
N ARG A 15 -24.74 -22.75 7.11
CA ARG A 15 -24.40 -24.14 6.77
C ARG A 15 -22.88 -24.34 6.58
N LEU A 16 -22.18 -23.35 6.02
CA LEU A 16 -20.74 -23.43 5.72
C LEU A 16 -19.86 -22.86 6.85
N GLU A 17 -20.45 -22.21 7.85
CA GLU A 17 -19.75 -21.56 8.96
C GLU A 17 -18.68 -22.44 9.63
N PRO A 18 -18.90 -23.74 9.91
CA PRO A 18 -17.85 -24.60 10.47
C PRO A 18 -16.56 -24.68 9.63
N LEU A 19 -16.67 -24.55 8.30
CA LEU A 19 -15.50 -24.51 7.42
C LEU A 19 -14.76 -23.18 7.57
N PHE A 20 -15.48 -22.06 7.66
CA PHE A 20 -14.87 -20.76 7.89
C PHE A 20 -14.21 -20.68 9.26
N GLN A 21 -14.85 -21.20 10.31
CA GLN A 21 -14.27 -21.30 11.66
C GLN A 21 -12.96 -22.10 11.68
N THR A 22 -12.88 -23.17 10.88
CA THR A 22 -11.67 -23.98 10.77
C THR A 22 -10.53 -23.21 10.08
N LEU A 23 -10.84 -22.40 9.07
CA LEU A 23 -9.85 -21.66 8.29
C LEU A 23 -9.44 -20.33 8.94
N ALA A 24 -10.32 -19.71 9.73
CA ALA A 24 -10.11 -18.40 10.34
C ALA A 24 -9.07 -18.44 11.49
N PRO A 25 -8.58 -17.29 11.98
CA PRO A 25 -7.60 -17.24 13.08
C PRO A 25 -8.13 -17.79 14.41
N GLY A 26 -9.44 -17.87 14.58
CA GLY A 26 -10.07 -18.49 15.74
C GLY A 26 -11.54 -18.82 15.48
N HIS A 27 -12.12 -19.61 16.38
CA HIS A 27 -13.51 -20.10 16.25
C HIS A 27 -14.55 -18.99 16.13
N ASP A 28 -14.30 -17.81 16.69
CA ASP A 28 -15.18 -16.66 16.71
C ASP A 28 -14.50 -15.38 16.17
N LYS A 29 -13.39 -15.54 15.44
CA LYS A 29 -12.52 -14.41 15.03
C LYS A 29 -12.10 -14.51 13.59
N GLY A 30 -12.08 -13.36 12.92
CA GLY A 30 -11.48 -13.19 11.59
C GLY A 30 -12.26 -13.82 10.43
N TYR A 31 -13.55 -14.10 10.61
CA TYR A 31 -14.46 -14.38 9.51
C TYR A 31 -15.84 -13.77 9.77
N GLY A 32 -16.64 -13.61 8.73
CA GLY A 32 -18.04 -13.21 8.87
C GLY A 32 -18.78 -13.05 7.53
N LEU A 33 -20.11 -13.11 7.59
CA LEU A 33 -20.98 -12.72 6.49
C LEU A 33 -21.05 -11.21 6.42
N VAL A 34 -20.49 -10.62 5.35
CA VAL A 34 -20.38 -9.15 5.19
C VAL A 34 -21.45 -8.57 4.28
N GLY A 35 -22.30 -9.41 3.67
CA GLY A 35 -23.39 -8.97 2.81
C GLY A 35 -23.81 -10.04 1.79
N PRO A 36 -24.59 -9.65 0.75
CA PRO A 36 -25.03 -10.56 -0.30
C PRO A 36 -23.85 -11.03 -1.19
N ALA A 37 -24.16 -11.86 -2.18
CA ALA A 37 -23.18 -12.29 -3.18
C ALA A 37 -22.42 -11.09 -3.77
N GLY A 38 -21.09 -11.20 -3.84
CA GLY A 38 -20.18 -10.13 -4.28
C GLY A 38 -19.61 -9.28 -3.14
N ALA A 39 -20.31 -9.13 -2.01
CA ALA A 39 -19.88 -8.26 -0.90
C ALA A 39 -18.51 -8.66 -0.33
N GLY A 40 -18.25 -9.96 -0.17
CA GLY A 40 -16.95 -10.45 0.32
C GLY A 40 -15.77 -10.05 -0.57
N HIS A 41 -15.89 -10.20 -1.89
CA HIS A 41 -14.86 -9.78 -2.84
C HIS A 41 -14.71 -8.26 -2.87
N PHE A 42 -15.80 -7.52 -2.80
CA PHE A 42 -15.77 -6.06 -2.71
C PHE A 42 -15.02 -5.58 -1.46
N THR A 43 -15.35 -6.13 -0.29
CA THR A 43 -14.63 -5.80 0.96
C THR A 43 -13.15 -6.16 0.87
N LYS A 44 -12.80 -7.31 0.25
CA LYS A 44 -11.41 -7.69 0.04
C LYS A 44 -10.67 -6.75 -0.93
N MET A 45 -11.34 -6.27 -1.98
CA MET A 45 -10.79 -5.29 -2.90
C MET A 45 -10.42 -4.00 -2.13
N VAL A 46 -11.36 -3.45 -1.36
CA VAL A 46 -11.13 -2.23 -0.56
C VAL A 46 -10.03 -2.45 0.49
N HIS A 47 -9.97 -3.62 1.13
CA HIS A 47 -8.88 -4.01 2.02
C HIS A 47 -7.50 -3.86 1.34
N ASN A 48 -7.35 -4.33 0.09
CA ASN A 48 -6.11 -4.19 -0.66
C ASN A 48 -5.80 -2.72 -1.02
N GLY A 49 -6.82 -1.90 -1.29
CA GLY A 49 -6.64 -0.46 -1.45
C GLY A 49 -6.10 0.22 -0.18
N ILE A 50 -6.63 -0.14 1.00
CA ILE A 50 -6.14 0.35 2.29
C ILE A 50 -4.68 -0.08 2.50
N GLU A 51 -4.35 -1.34 2.21
CA GLU A 51 -2.98 -1.86 2.29
C GLU A 51 -1.99 -1.02 1.47
N TYR A 52 -2.37 -0.60 0.25
CA TYR A 52 -1.51 0.26 -0.57
C TYR A 52 -1.23 1.60 0.11
N GLY A 53 -2.25 2.23 0.70
CA GLY A 53 -2.10 3.47 1.46
C GLY A 53 -1.18 3.32 2.67
N MET A 54 -1.34 2.23 3.44
CA MET A 54 -0.50 1.96 4.61
C MET A 54 0.96 1.73 4.25
N MET A 55 1.23 0.90 3.22
CA MET A 55 2.59 0.66 2.74
C MET A 55 3.25 1.95 2.25
N GLN A 56 2.51 2.78 1.49
CA GLN A 56 3.03 4.04 0.99
C GLN A 56 3.38 5.02 2.13
N ALA A 57 2.54 5.09 3.18
CA ALA A 57 2.81 5.93 4.34
C ALA A 57 4.11 5.51 5.07
N PHE A 58 4.35 4.21 5.23
CA PHE A 58 5.63 3.73 5.76
C PHE A 58 6.80 4.08 4.83
N ALA A 59 6.69 3.81 3.54
CA ALA A 59 7.75 4.10 2.58
C ALA A 59 8.16 5.58 2.59
N GLU A 60 7.19 6.49 2.59
CA GLU A 60 7.44 7.93 2.67
C GLU A 60 8.09 8.34 4.00
N GLY A 61 7.59 7.82 5.12
CA GLY A 61 8.14 8.09 6.44
C GLY A 61 9.60 7.64 6.57
N PHE A 62 9.92 6.42 6.16
CA PHE A 62 11.29 5.89 6.17
C PHE A 62 12.21 6.63 5.19
N ALA A 63 11.71 7.03 4.01
CA ALA A 63 12.49 7.85 3.09
C ALA A 63 12.85 9.23 3.68
N ILE A 64 11.93 9.86 4.43
CA ILE A 64 12.20 11.11 5.15
C ILE A 64 13.30 10.90 6.20
N LEU A 65 13.19 9.84 7.01
CA LEU A 65 14.22 9.49 8.01
C LEU A 65 15.58 9.27 7.35
N LYS A 66 15.63 8.46 6.30
CA LYS A 66 16.86 8.18 5.53
C LYS A 66 17.49 9.43 4.97
N LYS A 67 16.67 10.38 4.48
CA LYS A 67 17.16 11.60 3.84
C LYS A 67 17.74 12.60 4.84
N LYS A 68 17.44 12.47 6.13
CA LYS A 68 17.93 13.36 7.20
C LYS A 68 19.32 12.90 7.67
N GLU A 69 20.30 13.03 6.78
CA GLU A 69 21.70 12.56 6.95
C GLU A 69 22.40 13.14 8.20
N GLU A 70 21.99 14.32 8.68
CA GLU A 70 22.54 14.98 9.88
C GLU A 70 22.46 14.13 11.16
N PHE A 71 21.50 13.21 11.24
CA PHE A 71 21.26 12.40 12.44
C PHE A 71 21.83 10.98 12.37
N ASP A 72 22.35 10.55 11.21
CA ASP A 72 22.92 9.21 11.00
C ASP A 72 22.05 8.08 11.61
N LEU A 73 20.76 8.08 11.24
CA LEU A 73 19.74 7.26 11.90
C LEU A 73 19.85 5.78 11.50
N ASP A 74 19.85 4.91 12.51
CA ASP A 74 19.62 3.47 12.33
C ASP A 74 18.12 3.19 12.11
N LEU A 75 17.75 3.00 10.85
CA LEU A 75 16.36 2.77 10.46
C LEU A 75 15.81 1.42 10.95
N HIS A 76 16.64 0.39 11.02
CA HIS A 76 16.23 -0.92 11.55
C HIS A 76 15.92 -0.79 13.05
N GLN A 77 16.80 -0.14 13.81
CA GLN A 77 16.56 0.09 15.23
C GLN A 77 15.29 0.93 15.49
N ILE A 78 15.01 1.92 14.64
CA ILE A 78 13.76 2.71 14.73
C ILE A 78 12.54 1.82 14.44
N ALA A 79 12.59 1.00 13.40
CA ALA A 79 11.51 0.07 13.07
C ALA A 79 11.24 -0.89 14.24
N GLU A 80 12.28 -1.46 14.85
CA GLU A 80 12.17 -2.32 16.04
C GLU A 80 11.52 -1.61 17.23
N ILE A 81 11.93 -0.38 17.52
CA ILE A 81 11.31 0.41 18.60
C ILE A 81 9.81 0.60 18.33
N TRP A 82 9.42 0.92 17.10
CA TRP A 82 8.04 1.16 16.75
C TRP A 82 7.15 -0.08 16.81
N ARG A 83 7.71 -1.29 16.73
CA ARG A 83 6.93 -2.54 16.92
C ARG A 83 6.38 -2.66 18.33
N HIS A 84 6.97 -1.98 19.31
CA HIS A 84 6.62 -2.10 20.72
C HIS A 84 6.05 -0.80 21.28
N GLY A 85 4.74 -0.81 21.55
CA GLY A 85 4.05 0.30 22.24
C GLY A 85 3.77 1.54 21.39
N SER A 86 4.21 1.59 20.13
CA SER A 86 3.84 2.69 19.21
C SER A 86 2.42 2.52 18.65
N VAL A 87 1.84 3.63 18.18
CA VAL A 87 0.53 3.67 17.52
C VAL A 87 0.57 3.01 16.14
N VAL A 88 1.71 3.06 15.45
CA VAL A 88 1.86 2.56 14.08
C VAL A 88 2.26 1.08 14.01
N ARG A 89 2.32 0.39 15.15
CA ARG A 89 2.58 -1.05 15.20
C ARG A 89 1.58 -1.81 14.32
N SER A 90 2.11 -2.67 13.45
CA SER A 90 1.31 -3.44 12.51
C SER A 90 2.15 -4.57 11.91
N TRP A 91 1.50 -5.53 11.27
CA TRP A 91 2.21 -6.58 10.53
C TRP A 91 3.07 -6.01 9.40
N LEU A 92 2.64 -4.94 8.73
CA LEU A 92 3.46 -4.27 7.70
C LEU A 92 4.75 -3.70 8.30
N LEU A 93 4.70 -3.13 9.51
CA LEU A 93 5.89 -2.66 10.20
C LEU A 93 6.82 -3.81 10.62
N ASP A 94 6.27 -4.96 11.03
CA ASP A 94 7.07 -6.16 11.30
C ASP A 94 7.87 -6.56 10.04
N LEU A 95 7.23 -6.56 8.87
CA LEU A 95 7.90 -6.83 7.59
C LEU A 95 8.93 -5.77 7.21
N THR A 96 8.64 -4.49 7.46
CA THR A 96 9.59 -3.40 7.21
C THR A 96 10.85 -3.57 8.07
N SER A 97 10.69 -3.92 9.35
CA SER A 97 11.82 -4.15 10.24
C SER A 97 12.69 -5.32 9.77
N GLU A 98 12.06 -6.44 9.41
CA GLU A 98 12.77 -7.62 8.88
C GLU A 98 13.55 -7.30 7.60
N ALA A 99 12.95 -6.55 6.66
CA ALA A 99 13.64 -6.14 5.44
C ALA A 99 14.88 -5.25 5.74
N LEU A 100 14.76 -4.30 6.66
CA LEU A 100 15.86 -3.40 7.05
C LEU A 100 16.95 -4.12 7.86
N ASN A 101 16.62 -5.20 8.57
CA ASN A 101 17.59 -6.05 9.26
C ASN A 101 18.46 -6.83 8.26
N GLN A 102 17.87 -7.25 7.14
CA GLN A 102 18.59 -7.97 6.08
C GLN A 102 19.50 -7.03 5.28
N ASP A 103 19.00 -5.86 4.91
CA ASP A 103 19.76 -4.80 4.23
C ASP A 103 19.18 -3.42 4.57
N SER A 104 19.92 -2.62 5.34
CA SER A 104 19.48 -1.29 5.75
C SER A 104 19.49 -0.26 4.61
N GLU A 105 20.19 -0.55 3.51
CA GLU A 105 20.25 0.30 2.32
C GLU A 105 19.29 -0.13 1.22
N LEU A 106 18.77 -1.36 1.30
CA LEU A 106 17.92 -1.99 0.28
C LEU A 106 18.57 -1.94 -1.13
N ALA A 107 19.91 -2.04 -1.19
CA ALA A 107 20.73 -1.71 -2.34
C ALA A 107 20.50 -2.65 -3.53
N ASP A 108 20.11 -3.90 -3.26
CA ASP A 108 19.82 -4.92 -4.28
C ASP A 108 18.38 -4.85 -4.82
N ILE A 109 17.56 -3.91 -4.33
CA ILE A 109 16.14 -3.78 -4.71
C ILE A 109 15.99 -2.63 -5.72
N ALA A 110 15.50 -2.95 -6.92
CA ALA A 110 15.14 -1.92 -7.90
C ALA A 110 13.96 -1.07 -7.40
N PRO A 111 13.93 0.25 -7.65
CA PRO A 111 12.85 1.15 -7.24
C PRO A 111 11.61 1.00 -8.15
N PHE A 112 11.13 -0.23 -8.31
CA PHE A 112 9.98 -0.62 -9.14
C PHE A 112 8.97 -1.35 -8.28
N VAL A 113 7.72 -0.88 -8.25
CA VAL A 113 6.67 -1.48 -7.43
C VAL A 113 5.52 -1.96 -8.31
N SER A 114 5.26 -3.27 -8.32
CA SER A 114 4.14 -3.88 -9.06
C SER A 114 2.78 -3.64 -8.38
N ASP A 115 1.69 -3.88 -9.12
CA ASP A 115 0.31 -3.89 -8.61
C ASP A 115 -0.45 -5.05 -9.25
N SER A 116 -1.30 -5.72 -8.47
CA SER A 116 -2.09 -6.89 -8.90
C SER A 116 -3.49 -6.55 -9.42
N GLY A 117 -3.88 -5.26 -9.37
CA GLY A 117 -5.15 -4.75 -9.88
C GLY A 117 -6.12 -4.24 -8.82
N GLU A 118 -6.17 -4.81 -7.61
CA GLU A 118 -7.19 -4.45 -6.60
C GLU A 118 -7.10 -3.00 -6.14
N GLY A 119 -5.89 -2.42 -6.10
CA GLY A 119 -5.70 -0.99 -5.84
C GLY A 119 -6.32 -0.12 -6.94
N ARG A 120 -6.25 -0.55 -8.21
CA ARG A 120 -6.90 0.15 -9.34
C ARG A 120 -8.40 0.07 -9.23
N TRP A 121 -8.94 -1.11 -8.94
CA TRP A 121 -10.39 -1.30 -8.79
C TRP A 121 -10.94 -0.51 -7.62
N THR A 122 -10.22 -0.43 -6.50
CA THR A 122 -10.63 0.41 -5.36
C THR A 122 -10.71 1.90 -5.74
N VAL A 123 -9.74 2.42 -6.49
CA VAL A 123 -9.76 3.82 -6.93
C VAL A 123 -10.87 4.07 -7.97
N ALA A 124 -11.06 3.14 -8.92
CA ALA A 124 -12.12 3.24 -9.91
C ALA A 124 -13.50 3.26 -9.23
N GLU A 125 -13.73 2.34 -8.30
CA GLU A 125 -14.98 2.26 -7.54
C GLU A 125 -15.20 3.52 -6.68
N ALA A 126 -14.15 4.07 -6.07
CA ALA A 126 -14.27 5.32 -5.32
C ALA A 126 -14.73 6.49 -6.21
N ILE A 127 -14.29 6.55 -7.47
CA ILE A 127 -14.75 7.54 -8.45
C ILE A 127 -16.21 7.28 -8.83
N ASP A 128 -16.56 6.03 -9.14
CA ASP A 128 -17.92 5.65 -9.56
C ASP A 128 -18.95 5.93 -8.46
N LEU A 129 -18.57 5.79 -7.19
CA LEU A 129 -19.40 6.08 -6.02
C LEU A 129 -19.35 7.55 -5.55
N ASP A 130 -18.57 8.41 -6.21
CA ASP A 130 -18.33 9.82 -5.82
C ASP A 130 -17.79 9.95 -4.37
N VAL A 131 -16.83 9.08 -4.00
CA VAL A 131 -16.18 9.04 -2.69
C VAL A 131 -14.72 9.50 -2.78
N PRO A 132 -14.29 10.50 -2.00
CA PRO A 132 -12.91 10.95 -2.00
C PRO A 132 -11.98 9.91 -1.34
N ALA A 133 -11.03 9.36 -2.12
CA ALA A 133 -10.02 8.40 -1.66
C ALA A 133 -8.57 8.85 -1.96
N PRO A 134 -8.12 10.03 -1.49
CA PRO A 134 -6.86 10.63 -1.91
C PRO A 134 -5.63 9.80 -1.55
N VAL A 135 -5.58 9.20 -0.34
CA VAL A 135 -4.43 8.41 0.11
C VAL A 135 -4.23 7.14 -0.72
N ILE A 136 -5.32 6.40 -0.96
CA ILE A 136 -5.31 5.18 -1.78
C ILE A 136 -4.99 5.52 -3.25
N THR A 137 -5.54 6.63 -3.74
CA THR A 137 -5.27 7.09 -5.11
C THR A 137 -3.80 7.45 -5.28
N HIS A 138 -3.22 8.22 -4.34
CA HIS A 138 -1.81 8.59 -4.41
C HIS A 138 -0.87 7.40 -4.27
N SER A 139 -1.17 6.41 -3.41
CA SER A 139 -0.35 5.21 -3.29
C SER A 139 -0.36 4.38 -4.58
N LEU A 140 -1.49 4.30 -5.28
CA LEU A 140 -1.55 3.70 -6.62
C LEU A 140 -0.70 4.50 -7.62
N LEU A 141 -0.84 5.82 -7.67
CA LEU A 141 -0.07 6.68 -8.57
C LEU A 141 1.44 6.57 -8.32
N ALA A 142 1.88 6.46 -7.07
CA ALA A 142 3.28 6.25 -6.72
C ALA A 142 3.84 4.95 -7.34
N ARG A 143 3.05 3.86 -7.30
CA ARG A 143 3.42 2.61 -7.97
C ARG A 143 3.51 2.78 -9.49
N LEU A 144 2.54 3.44 -10.13
CA LEU A 144 2.61 3.71 -11.57
C LEU A 144 3.83 4.54 -11.94
N ARG A 145 4.11 5.57 -11.14
CA ARG A 145 5.25 6.46 -11.31
C ARG A 145 6.59 5.72 -11.21
N SER A 146 6.69 4.74 -10.31
CA SER A 146 7.91 3.90 -10.17
C SER A 146 8.27 3.11 -11.44
N ARG A 147 7.34 2.98 -12.40
CA ARG A 147 7.52 2.23 -13.64
C ARG A 147 7.70 3.11 -14.88
N ASP A 148 7.54 4.43 -14.73
CA ASP A 148 7.69 5.37 -15.85
C ASP A 148 9.17 5.71 -16.07
N GLU A 149 9.90 4.79 -16.70
CA GLU A 149 11.31 4.99 -17.06
C GLU A 149 11.51 6.08 -18.12
N VAL A 150 10.49 6.33 -18.96
CA VAL A 150 10.55 7.33 -20.02
C VAL A 150 10.44 8.74 -19.42
N GLY A 151 9.55 8.93 -18.44
CA GLY A 151 9.35 10.22 -17.77
C GLY A 151 8.85 11.31 -18.72
N PHE A 152 8.05 10.96 -19.74
CA PHE A 152 7.64 11.91 -20.79
C PHE A 152 6.95 13.16 -20.20
N GLY A 153 6.06 12.96 -19.22
CA GLY A 153 5.37 14.05 -18.54
C GLY A 153 6.34 15.06 -17.90
N ASP A 154 7.40 14.56 -17.25
CA ASP A 154 8.43 15.41 -16.63
C ASP A 154 9.28 16.13 -17.66
N ARG A 155 9.64 15.46 -18.76
CA ARG A 155 10.39 16.06 -19.87
C ARG A 155 9.60 17.21 -20.49
N LEU A 156 8.31 16.98 -20.74
CA LEU A 156 7.41 18.00 -21.28
C LEU A 156 7.24 19.16 -20.28
N LEU A 157 7.10 18.86 -18.99
CA LEU A 157 7.04 19.88 -17.94
C LEU A 157 8.33 20.72 -17.87
N SER A 158 9.50 20.09 -17.95
CA SER A 158 10.80 20.78 -17.99
C SER A 158 10.90 21.69 -19.22
N ALA A 159 10.47 21.21 -20.39
CA ALA A 159 10.43 22.00 -21.61
C ALA A 159 9.49 23.22 -21.47
N MET A 160 8.28 23.05 -20.94
CA MET A 160 7.35 24.17 -20.71
C MET A 160 7.97 25.21 -19.76
N ARG A 161 8.57 24.77 -18.64
CA ARG A 161 9.26 25.66 -17.69
C ARG A 161 10.44 26.42 -18.31
N ASN A 162 11.16 25.80 -19.24
CA ASN A 162 12.20 26.47 -19.99
C ASN A 162 11.62 27.51 -20.97
N GLN A 163 10.59 27.15 -21.73
CA GLN A 163 10.01 28.01 -22.75
C GLN A 163 9.33 29.25 -22.16
N PHE A 164 8.55 29.10 -21.09
CA PHE A 164 7.84 30.25 -20.49
C PHE A 164 8.72 31.01 -19.48
N GLY A 165 9.54 30.30 -18.70
CA GLY A 165 10.21 30.85 -17.51
C GLY A 165 11.73 30.87 -17.58
N GLY A 166 12.34 30.42 -18.68
CA GLY A 166 13.80 30.39 -18.86
C GLY A 166 14.54 29.40 -17.94
N HIS A 167 13.83 28.48 -17.26
CA HIS A 167 14.47 27.51 -16.38
C HIS A 167 15.42 26.58 -17.13
N ALA A 168 16.62 26.34 -16.58
CA ALA A 168 17.61 25.46 -17.20
C ALA A 168 17.11 24.01 -17.32
N ILE A 169 17.28 23.41 -18.50
CA ILE A 169 17.00 22.00 -18.76
C ILE A 169 18.27 21.18 -18.47
N LYS A 170 18.14 20.11 -17.69
CA LYS A 170 19.19 19.09 -17.56
C LYS A 170 19.14 18.18 -18.78
N LYS A 171 20.28 17.98 -19.45
CA LYS A 171 20.38 17.04 -20.59
C LYS A 171 20.31 15.59 -20.08
N ALA A 172 19.72 14.70 -20.89
CA ALA A 172 19.78 13.27 -20.63
C ALA A 172 21.24 12.81 -20.63
N GLN A 173 21.61 11.96 -19.66
CA GLN A 173 22.90 11.27 -19.61
C GLN A 173 22.82 9.98 -20.43
#